data_AF-A0A0F9MGE9-F1
#
_entry.id   AF-A0A0F9MGE9-F1
#
_cell.length_a   1.000
_cell.length_b   1.000
_cell.length_c   1.000
_cell.angle_alpha   90.00
_cell.angle_beta   90.00
_cell.angle_gamma   90.00
#
_symmetry.space_group_name_H-M   'P 1'
#
loop_
_entity.id
_entity.type
_entity.pdbx_description
1 polymer ?
#
loop_
_entity_poly.entity_id
_entity_poly.type
_entity_poly.pdbx_seq_one_letter_code
_entity_poly.pdbx_strand_id
1 'polypeptide(L)' 'MGSTFGIIGLICSIIAGVIMFSPFSYPGLVIILIAVAIIFSFIGIISDDSKAPGIIGLIIGIILIILPLFVFAWFASFFP' A
#
# COMPACT_ATOMS: atom_id res chain seq x y z
N MET A 1 -2.66 0.29 -21.62
CA MET A 1 -3.30 1.15 -20.59
C MET A 1 -3.14 0.56 -19.18
N GLY A 2 -2.96 -0.75 -19.02
CA GLY A 2 -2.79 -1.36 -17.69
C GLY A 2 -1.52 -0.98 -16.94
N SER A 3 -0.44 -0.65 -17.64
CA SER A 3 0.83 -0.21 -17.08
C SER A 3 0.66 1.11 -16.32
N THR A 4 -0.18 2.01 -16.86
CA THR A 4 -0.57 3.25 -16.18
C THR A 4 -1.30 2.98 -14.87
N PHE A 5 -2.25 2.02 -14.85
CA PHE A 5 -2.95 1.64 -13.61
C PHE A 5 -2.01 0.97 -12.59
N GLY A 6 -1.06 0.15 -13.05
CA GLY A 6 -0.01 -0.41 -12.19
C GLY A 6 0.88 0.68 -11.57
N ILE A 7 1.26 1.69 -12.35
CA ILE A 7 2.04 2.84 -11.88
C ILE A 7 1.23 3.68 -10.87
N ILE A 8 -0.06 3.91 -11.11
CA ILE A 8 -0.95 4.61 -10.17
C ILE A 8 -1.04 3.83 -8.84
N GLY A 9 -1.19 2.50 -8.90
CA GLY A 9 -1.17 1.63 -7.73
C GLY A 9 0.15 1.73 -6.96
N LEU A 10 1.29 1.69 -7.65
CA LEU A 10 2.62 1.86 -7.06
C LEU A 10 2.79 3.22 -6.37
N ILE A 11 2.37 4.31 -7.02
CA ILE A 11 2.43 5.65 -6.45
C ILE A 11 1.54 5.76 -5.20
N CYS A 12 0.32 5.20 -5.23
CA CYS A 12 -0.55 5.17 -4.06
C CYS A 12 0.07 4.41 -2.89
N SER A 13 0.70 3.25 -3.14
CA SER A 13 1.42 2.50 -2.10
C SER A 13 2.57 3.31 -1.51
N ILE A 14 3.37 4.00 -2.33
CA ILE A 14 4.48 4.84 -1.85
C ILE A 14 3.95 5.99 -1.00
N ILE A 15 2.93 6.71 -1.47
CA ILE A 15 2.32 7.83 -0.74
C ILE A 15 1.71 7.33 0.58
N ALA A 16 1.02 6.19 0.58
CA ALA A 16 0.48 5.57 1.78
C ALA A 16 1.59 5.27 2.80
N GLY A 17 2.75 4.77 2.35
CA GLY A 17 3.91 4.55 3.20
C GLY A 17 4.46 5.84 3.81
N VAL A 18 4.66 6.88 2.99
CA VAL A 18 5.15 8.19 3.49
C VAL A 18 4.18 8.80 4.50
N ILE A 19 2.87 8.70 4.25
CA ILE A 19 1.86 9.19 5.19
C ILE A 19 1.87 8.34 6.46
N MET A 20 2.00 7.02 6.37
CA MET A 20 2.02 6.14 7.56
C MET A 20 3.15 6.49 8.54
N PHE A 21 4.31 6.93 8.07
CA PHE A 21 5.42 7.37 8.92
C PHE A 21 5.36 8.85 9.32
N SER A 22 4.36 9.60 8.85
CA SER A 22 4.16 11.00 9.21
C SER A 22 3.42 11.12 10.55
N PRO A 23 3.88 11.99 11.48
CA PRO A 23 3.23 12.19 12.78
C PRO A 23 1.87 12.91 12.68
N PHE A 24 1.51 13.44 11.51
CA PHE A 24 0.22 14.09 11.25
C PHE A 24 -0.77 13.18 10.49
N SER A 25 -0.51 11.87 10.48
CA SER A 25 -1.29 10.95 9.67
C SER A 25 -2.62 10.56 10.32
N TYR A 26 -3.68 10.62 9.51
CA TYR A 26 -4.98 10.07 9.88
C TYR A 26 -5.03 8.58 9.49
N PRO A 27 -5.23 7.65 10.44
CA PRO A 27 -5.17 6.22 10.17
C PRO A 27 -6.21 5.78 9.12
N GLY A 28 -7.37 6.43 9.06
CA GLY A 28 -8.39 6.15 8.04
C GLY A 28 -7.94 6.49 6.61
N LEU A 29 -7.13 7.54 6.42
CA LEU A 29 -6.65 7.97 5.11
C LEU A 29 -5.61 6.97 4.55
N VAL A 30 -4.74 6.45 5.42
CA VAL A 30 -3.75 5.42 5.06
C VAL A 30 -4.43 4.13 4.60
N ILE A 31 -5.48 3.68 5.31
CA ILE A 31 -6.24 2.48 4.94
C ILE A 31 -6.90 2.63 3.57
N ILE A 32 -7.52 3.78 3.30
CA ILE A 32 -8.15 4.06 1.99
C ILE A 32 -7.11 4.03 0.87
N LEU A 33 -5.95 4.68 1.06
CA LEU A 33 -4.89 4.70 0.05
C LEU A 33 -4.32 3.31 -0.23
N ILE A 34 -4.15 2.48 0.80
CA ILE A 34 -3.71 1.08 0.64
C ILE A 34 -4.74 0.27 -0.15
N ALA A 35 -6.03 0.39 0.19
CA ALA A 35 -7.10 -0.32 -0.53
C ALA A 35 -7.15 0.09 -2.01
N VAL A 36 -7.06 1.39 -2.28
CA VAL A 36 -7.00 1.96 -3.63
C VAL A 36 -5.76 1.45 -4.38
N ALA A 37 -4.60 1.43 -3.73
CA ALA A 37 -3.37 0.93 -4.31
C ALA A 37 -3.47 -0.54 -4.74
N ILE A 38 -4.04 -1.39 -3.88
CA ILE A 38 -4.24 -2.82 -4.16
C ILE A 38 -5.17 -3.00 -5.36
N ILE A 39 -6.30 -2.29 -5.41
CA ILE A 39 -7.27 -2.38 -6.50
C ILE A 39 -6.61 -1.97 -7.83
N PHE A 40 -5.92 -0.82 -7.87
CA PHE A 40 -5.25 -0.36 -9.08
C PHE A 40 -4.09 -1.25 -9.51
N SER A 41 -3.34 -1.81 -8.55
CA SER A 41 -2.31 -2.82 -8.82
C SER A 41 -2.90 -4.08 -9.43
N PHE A 42 -4.01 -4.61 -8.91
CA PHE A 42 -4.71 -5.76 -9.50
C PHE A 42 -5.22 -5.49 -10.91
N ILE A 43 -5.86 -4.33 -11.13
CA ILE A 43 -6.32 -3.92 -12.45
C ILE A 43 -5.14 -3.80 -13.42
N GLY A 44 -4.01 -3.21 -12.98
CA GLY A 44 -2.79 -3.09 -13.77
C GLY A 44 -2.16 -4.44 -14.12
N ILE A 45 -2.18 -5.40 -13.19
CA ILE A 45 -1.74 -6.78 -13.45
C ILE A 45 -2.66 -7.45 -14.47
N ILE A 46 -3.98 -7.30 -14.37
CA ILE A 46 -4.89 -8.03 -15.29
C ILE A 46 -4.84 -7.42 -16.70
N SER A 47 -4.70 -6.09 -16.81
CA SER A 47 -4.91 -5.36 -18.06
C SER A 47 -3.66 -5.04 -18.91
N ASP A 48 -2.44 -5.37 -18.46
CA ASP A 48 -1.22 -5.12 -19.24
C ASP A 48 -0.36 -6.36 -19.45
N ASP A 49 0.39 -6.45 -20.54
CA ASP A 49 1.37 -7.52 -20.75
C ASP A 49 2.58 -7.35 -19.81
N SER A 50 2.91 -6.11 -19.45
CA SER A 50 3.95 -5.82 -18.45
C SER A 50 3.35 -5.76 -17.04
N LYS A 51 3.43 -6.89 -16.33
CA LYS A 51 2.89 -7.05 -14.97
C LYS A 51 3.74 -6.38 -13.88
N ALA A 52 4.95 -5.94 -14.21
CA ALA A 52 5.96 -5.47 -13.25
C ALA A 52 5.49 -4.32 -12.33
N PRO A 53 4.98 -3.17 -12.82
CA PRO A 53 4.56 -2.08 -11.95
C PRO A 53 3.38 -2.46 -11.04
N GLY A 54 2.44 -3.27 -11.55
CA GLY A 54 1.32 -3.77 -10.77
C GLY A 54 1.76 -4.71 -9.64
N ILE A 55 2.66 -5.67 -9.92
CA ILE A 55 3.19 -6.61 -8.93
C ILE A 55 3.99 -5.87 -7.84
N ILE A 56 4.85 -4.93 -8.22
CA ILE A 56 5.65 -4.16 -7.25
C ILE A 56 4.73 -3.33 -6.35
N GLY A 57 3.73 -2.65 -6.93
CA GLY A 57 2.76 -1.88 -6.16
C GLY A 57 1.95 -2.74 -5.18
N LEU A 58 1.61 -3.97 -5.57
CA LEU A 58 0.92 -4.95 -4.74
C LEU A 58 1.80 -5.41 -3.57
N ILE A 59 3.06 -5.78 -3.84
CA ILE A 59 4.00 -6.23 -2.81
C ILE A 59 4.22 -5.13 -1.77
N ILE A 60 4.46 -3.89 -2.21
CA ILE A 60 4.63 -2.75 -1.30
C ILE A 60 3.34 -2.49 -0.50
N GLY A 61 2.17 -2.57 -1.13
CA GLY A 61 0.88 -2.41 -0.45
C GLY A 61 0.66 -3.45 0.64
N ILE A 62 0.99 -4.72 0.38
CA ILE A 62 0.89 -5.80 1.37
C ILE A 62 1.87 -5.59 2.53
N ILE A 63 3.12 -5.20 2.24
CA ILE A 63 4.11 -4.88 3.28
C ILE A 63 3.58 -3.76 4.19
N LEU A 64 2.98 -2.72 3.61
CA LEU A 64 2.40 -1.61 4.36
C LEU A 64 1.16 -1.96 5.18
N ILE A 65 0.49 -3.09 4.91
CA ILE A 65 -0.56 -3.62 5.79
C ILE A 65 0.06 -4.35 6.98
N ILE A 66 1.10 -5.14 6.73
CA ILE A 66 1.72 -6.01 7.74
C ILE A 66 2.54 -5.21 8.75
N LEU A 67 3.30 -4.21 8.28
CA LEU A 67 4.19 -3.41 9.10
C LEU A 67 3.49 -2.69 10.28
N PRO A 68 2.35 -1.99 10.09
CA PRO A 68 1.64 -1.39 11.22
C PRO A 68 1.01 -2.42 12.16
N LEU A 69 0.64 -3.62 11.69
CA LEU A 69 0.17 -4.71 12.56
C LEU A 69 1.30 -5.21 13.48
N PHE A 70 2.52 -5.35 12.96
CA PHE A 70 3.69 -5.71 13.77
C PHE A 70 4.08 -4.61 14.75
N VAL A 71 4.06 -3.36 14.32
CA VAL A 71 4.34 -2.22 15.20
C VAL A 71 3.30 -2.13 16.31
N PHE A 72 2.02 -2.25 15.99
CA PHE A 72 0.94 -2.26 16.98
C PHE A 72 1.04 -3.45 17.94
N ALA A 73 1.26 -4.66 17.44
CA ALA A 73 1.45 -5.85 18.27
C ALA A 73 2.68 -5.72 19.19
N TRP A 74 3.76 -5.12 18.70
CA TRP A 74 4.96 -4.86 19.49
C TRP A 74 4.71 -3.81 20.58
N PHE A 75 4.06 -2.69 20.26
CA PHE A 75 3.65 -1.70 21.27
C PHE A 75 2.69 -2.30 22.31
N ALA A 76 1.69 -3.08 21.88
CA ALA A 76 0.76 -3.76 22.80
C ALA A 76 1.46 -4.74 23.75
N SER A 77 2.60 -5.32 23.36
CA SER A 77 3.38 -6.19 24.24
C SER A 77 4.11 -5.45 25.38
N PHE A 78 4.30 -4.13 25.28
CA PHE A 78 4.93 -3.31 26.32
C PHE A 78 3.94 -2.58 27.23
N PHE A 79 2.66 -2.55 26.88
CA PHE A 79 1.60 -1.90 27.67
C PHE A 79 0.52 -2.94 28.01
N PRO A 80 0.69 -3.71 29.11
CA PRO A 80 -0.32 -4.64 29.61
C PRO A 80 -1.57 -3.95 30.19
#